data_AF-A0A1W9UB91-F1
#
_entry.id   AF-A0A1W9UB91-F1
#
_cell.length_a   1.000
_cell.length_b   1.000
_cell.length_c   1.000
_cell.angle_alpha   90.00
_cell.angle_beta   90.00
_cell.angle_gamma   90.00
#
_symmetry.space_group_name_H-M   'P 1'
#
loop_
_entity.id
_entity.type
_entity.pdbx_description
1 polymer ?
#
loop_
_entity_poly.entity_id
_entity_poly.type
_entity_poly.pdbx_seq_one_letter_code
_entity_poly.pdbx_strand_id
1 'polypeptide(L)'
;MKMPIPTAIWEKIRELVATSDTVARSKAVEAIEYESRELEHIFALLVMGSLIGIPAPPAQVALELMPLMEEELSLMIDKIDTAENPLSDLFSVLDVN
;
A
#
# COMPACT_ATOMS: atom_id res chain seq x y z
N MET A 1 8.67 40.61 36.26
CA MET A 1 8.87 39.32 36.95
C MET A 1 7.52 38.63 37.08
N LYS A 2 7.48 37.33 36.70
CA LYS A 2 6.37 36.37 36.79
C LYS A 2 5.22 36.56 35.77
N MET A 3 5.48 36.10 34.54
CA MET A 3 4.44 35.43 33.76
C MET A 3 3.86 34.30 34.63
N PRO A 4 2.54 34.12 34.71
CA PRO A 4 1.96 33.04 35.48
C PRO A 4 2.29 31.72 34.79
N ILE A 5 3.28 31.02 35.35
CA ILE A 5 3.71 29.66 35.01
C ILE A 5 2.53 28.68 34.74
N PRO A 6 1.36 28.74 35.40
CA PRO A 6 0.27 27.79 35.13
C PRO A 6 -0.40 27.88 33.76
N THR A 7 -0.51 29.07 33.13
CA THR A 7 -1.29 29.20 31.87
C THR A 7 -0.52 28.71 30.65
N ALA A 8 0.79 28.97 30.60
CA ALA A 8 1.65 28.54 29.51
C ALA A 8 1.82 27.01 29.44
N ILE A 9 1.79 26.32 30.59
CA ILE A 9 1.82 24.85 30.65
C ILE A 9 0.50 24.26 30.12
N TRP A 10 -0.63 24.89 30.48
CA TRP A 10 -1.95 24.45 30.03
C TRP A 10 -2.15 24.59 28.52
N GLU A 11 -1.66 25.69 27.93
CA GLU A 11 -1.70 25.87 26.47
C GLU A 11 -0.88 24.81 25.74
N LYS A 12 0.33 24.50 26.22
CA LYS A 12 1.16 23.44 25.63
C LYS A 12 0.52 22.06 25.73
N ILE A 13 -0.13 21.74 26.86
CA ILE A 13 -0.85 20.48 27.01
C ILE A 13 -2.02 20.41 26.03
N ARG A 14 -2.78 21.51 25.88
CA ARG A 14 -3.90 21.58 24.93
C ARG A 14 -3.43 21.41 23.49
N GLU A 15 -2.32 22.04 23.12
CA GLU A 15 -1.71 21.93 21.80
C GLU A 15 -1.19 20.52 21.52
N LEU A 16 -0.55 19.89 22.52
CA LEU A 16 -0.12 18.50 22.42
C LEU A 16 -1.31 17.55 22.22
N VAL A 17 -2.38 17.69 23.00
CA VAL A 17 -3.59 16.85 22.86
C VAL A 17 -4.24 17.04 21.49
N ALA A 18 -4.35 18.29 21.00
CA ALA A 18 -4.92 18.57 19.68
C ALA A 18 -4.06 17.99 18.54
N THR A 19 -2.74 18.07 18.67
CA THR A 19 -1.79 17.49 17.70
C THR A 19 -1.87 15.96 17.73
N SER A 20 -1.93 15.36 18.93
CA SER A 20 -2.08 13.91 19.08
C SER A 20 -3.40 13.38 18.49
N ASP A 21 -4.52 14.09 18.68
CA ASP A 21 -5.81 13.71 18.05
C ASP A 21 -5.72 13.74 16.53
N THR A 22 -5.11 14.79 15.98
CA THR A 22 -4.90 14.93 14.53
C THR A 22 -4.03 13.80 13.97
N VAL A 23 -2.92 13.48 14.66
CA VAL A 23 -2.02 12.38 14.26
C VAL A 23 -2.73 11.03 14.37
N ALA A 24 -3.47 10.79 15.46
CA ALA A 24 -4.20 9.54 15.65
C ALA A 24 -5.24 9.31 14.54
N ARG A 25 -6.00 10.35 14.20
CA ARG A 25 -6.95 10.31 13.08
C ARG A 25 -6.24 10.06 11.75
N SER A 26 -5.15 10.79 11.49
CA SER A 26 -4.37 10.61 10.26
C SER A 26 -3.85 9.18 10.13
N LYS A 27 -3.34 8.59 11.22
CA LYS A 27 -2.84 7.21 11.22
C LYS A 27 -3.95 6.19 11.02
N ALA A 28 -5.13 6.44 11.58
CA ALA A 28 -6.28 5.57 11.34
C ALA A 28 -6.74 5.61 9.87
N VAL A 29 -6.77 6.79 9.24
CA VAL A 29 -7.10 6.92 7.82
C VAL A 29 -6.05 6.23 6.95
N GLU A 30 -4.76 6.50 7.21
CA GLU A 30 -3.64 5.89 6.49
C GLU A 30 -3.67 4.35 6.59
N ALA A 31 -4.03 3.79 7.75
CA ALA A 31 -4.15 2.34 7.91
C ALA A 31 -5.27 1.75 7.06
N ILE A 32 -6.44 2.41 7.01
CA ILE A 32 -7.57 1.94 6.18
C ILE A 32 -7.25 2.08 4.69
N GLU A 33 -6.61 3.17 4.28
CA GLU A 33 -6.15 3.35 2.90
C GLU A 33 -5.13 2.29 2.49
N TYR A 34 -4.24 1.91 3.41
CA TYR A 34 -3.29 0.81 3.21
C TYR A 34 -4.02 -0.54 3.05
N GLU A 35 -4.95 -0.87 3.94
CA GLU A 35 -5.74 -2.10 3.88
C GLU A 35 -6.55 -2.20 2.59
N SER A 36 -7.19 -1.10 2.16
CA SER A 36 -7.95 -1.04 0.90
C SER A 36 -7.07 -1.39 -0.30
N ARG A 37 -5.88 -0.79 -0.35
CA ARG A 37 -4.92 -1.03 -1.43
C ARG A 37 -4.41 -2.47 -1.44
N GLU A 38 -4.21 -3.06 -0.27
CA GLU A 38 -3.80 -4.46 -0.17
C GLU A 38 -4.91 -5.42 -0.63
N LEU A 39 -6.18 -5.09 -0.35
CA LEU A 39 -7.32 -5.82 -0.89
C LEU A 39 -7.43 -5.72 -2.42
N GLU A 40 -7.14 -4.55 -2.99
CA GLU A 40 -7.08 -4.34 -4.45
C GLU A 40 -6.00 -5.20 -5.10
N HIS A 41 -4.79 -5.25 -4.52
CA HIS A 41 -3.73 -6.15 -4.98
C HIS A 41 -4.12 -7.63 -4.91
N ILE A 42 -4.73 -8.08 -3.79
CA ILE A 42 -5.17 -9.47 -3.63
C ILE A 42 -6.28 -9.79 -4.64
N PHE A 43 -7.23 -8.88 -4.84
CA PHE A 43 -8.27 -9.00 -5.83
C PHE A 43 -7.69 -9.14 -7.24
N ALA A 44 -6.65 -8.36 -7.56
CA ALA A 44 -5.89 -8.46 -8.80
C ALA A 44 -5.35 -9.87 -9.04
N LEU A 45 -4.70 -10.41 -8.02
CA LEU A 45 -4.16 -11.78 -8.03
C LEU A 45 -5.24 -12.86 -8.11
N LEU A 46 -6.42 -12.66 -7.53
CA LEU A 46 -7.52 -13.64 -7.58
C LEU A 46 -8.15 -13.71 -8.97
N VAL A 47 -8.40 -12.56 -9.60
CA VAL A 47 -8.96 -12.50 -10.96
C VAL A 47 -7.98 -13.07 -11.98
N MET A 48 -6.70 -12.76 -11.86
CA MET A 48 -5.62 -13.31 -12.72
C MET A 48 -5.10 -14.66 -12.24
N GLY A 49 -5.61 -15.17 -11.12
CA GLY A 49 -5.08 -16.31 -10.37
C GLY A 49 -5.18 -17.65 -11.08
N SER A 50 -5.97 -17.74 -12.15
CA SER A 50 -6.06 -18.93 -13.00
C SER A 50 -4.70 -19.30 -13.59
N LEU A 51 -3.81 -18.33 -13.76
CA LEU A 51 -2.45 -18.53 -14.28
C LEU A 51 -1.50 -19.17 -13.25
N ILE A 52 -1.84 -19.14 -11.96
CA ILE A 52 -1.02 -19.65 -10.84
C ILE A 52 -1.72 -20.74 -10.00
N GLY A 53 -2.84 -21.29 -10.48
CA GLY A 53 -3.55 -22.40 -9.84
C GLY A 53 -4.43 -22.02 -8.65
N ILE A 54 -4.68 -20.73 -8.44
CA ILE A 54 -5.69 -20.24 -7.50
C ILE A 54 -7.06 -20.36 -8.17
N PRO A 55 -8.13 -20.77 -7.45
CA PRO A 55 -9.48 -20.81 -8.03
C PRO A 55 -9.89 -19.42 -8.48
N ALA A 56 -9.80 -19.18 -9.79
CA ALA A 56 -10.22 -17.93 -10.40
C ALA A 56 -11.74 -17.88 -10.51
N PRO A 57 -12.33 -16.67 -10.49
CA PRO A 57 -13.72 -16.52 -10.87
C PRO A 57 -13.95 -17.03 -12.31
N PRO A 58 -15.19 -17.42 -12.67
CA PRO A 58 -15.51 -17.82 -14.04
C PRO A 58 -15.01 -16.78 -15.04
N ALA A 59 -14.45 -17.22 -16.18
CA ALA A 59 -13.77 -16.34 -17.13
C ALA A 59 -14.61 -15.13 -17.58
N GLN A 60 -15.94 -15.28 -17.67
CA GLN A 60 -16.87 -14.20 -17.99
C GLN A 60 -16.82 -13.07 -16.94
N VAL A 61 -16.81 -13.45 -15.67
CA VAL A 61 -16.73 -12.52 -14.53
C VAL A 61 -15.37 -11.85 -14.49
N ALA A 62 -14.29 -12.60 -14.73
CA ALA A 62 -12.94 -12.03 -14.80
C ALA A 62 -12.81 -10.97 -15.92
N LEU A 63 -13.38 -11.24 -17.11
CA LEU A 63 -13.39 -10.30 -18.24
C LEU A 63 -14.20 -9.03 -17.95
N GLU A 64 -15.32 -9.14 -17.24
CA GLU A 64 -16.11 -7.98 -16.82
C GLU A 64 -15.40 -7.12 -15.78
N LEU A 65 -14.58 -7.73 -14.93
CA LEU A 65 -13.83 -7.05 -13.88
C LEU A 65 -12.50 -6.46 -14.37
N MET A 66 -11.94 -6.96 -15.47
CA MET A 66 -10.66 -6.50 -16.03
C MET A 66 -10.54 -4.96 -16.17
N PRO A 67 -11.54 -4.22 -16.70
CA PRO A 67 -11.45 -2.77 -16.82
C PRO A 67 -11.32 -2.04 -15.47
N LEU A 68 -11.83 -2.63 -14.39
CA LEU A 68 -11.73 -2.06 -13.04
C LEU A 68 -10.34 -2.28 -12.42
N MET A 69 -9.48 -3.05 -13.09
CA MET A 69 -8.18 -3.49 -12.60
C MET A 69 -7.02 -2.94 -13.44
N GLU A 70 -7.29 -1.97 -14.31
CA GLU A 70 -6.29 -1.38 -15.21
C GLU A 70 -5.06 -0.89 -14.45
N GLU A 71 -5.26 -0.14 -13.37
CA GLU A 71 -4.17 0.39 -12.53
C GLU A 71 -3.35 -0.74 -11.91
N GLU A 72 -3.99 -1.78 -11.39
CA GLU A 72 -3.29 -2.89 -10.74
C GLU A 72 -2.58 -3.82 -11.71
N LEU A 73 -3.15 -4.00 -12.91
CA LEU A 73 -2.49 -4.72 -13.99
C LEU A 73 -1.23 -3.98 -14.44
N SER A 74 -1.29 -2.65 -14.55
CA SER A 74 -0.11 -1.81 -14.85
C SER A 74 0.94 -1.94 -13.75
N LEU A 75 0.56 -1.85 -12.47
CA LEU A 75 1.48 -2.00 -11.35
C LEU A 75 2.12 -3.39 -11.29
N MET A 76 1.37 -4.44 -11.63
CA MET A 76 1.92 -5.79 -11.73
C MET A 76 2.97 -5.90 -12.85
N ILE A 77 2.73 -5.30 -14.01
CA ILE A 77 3.69 -5.26 -15.13
C ILE A 77 4.94 -4.47 -14.74
N ASP A 78 4.79 -3.28 -14.15
CA ASP A 78 5.91 -2.45 -13.70
C ASP A 78 6.79 -3.16 -12.66
N LYS A 79 6.17 -3.96 -11.78
CA LYS A 79 6.89 -4.79 -10.81
C LYS A 79 7.66 -5.93 -11.47
N ILE A 80 7.13 -6.53 -12.54
CA ILE A 80 7.84 -7.56 -13.32
C ILE A 80 9.09 -6.94 -13.96
N ASP A 81 8.96 -5.82 -14.66
CA ASP A 81 10.07 -5.11 -15.29
C ASP A 81 11.14 -4.70 -14.25
N THR A 82 10.69 -4.25 -13.07
CA THR A 82 11.60 -3.91 -11.98
C THR A 82 12.29 -5.13 -11.39
N ALA A 83 11.64 -6.29 -11.31
CA ALA A 83 12.20 -7.53 -10.78
C ALA A 83 13.12 -8.26 -11.77
N GLU A 84 12.93 -8.07 -13.08
CA GLU A 84 13.79 -8.63 -14.12
C GLU A 84 15.21 -8.04 -14.04
N ASN A 85 15.36 -6.76 -13.72
CA ASN A 85 16.65 -6.08 -13.55
C ASN A 85 17.56 -6.72 -12.47
N PRO A 86 17.14 -6.90 -11.21
CA PRO A 86 17.97 -7.50 -10.16
C PRO A 86 18.14 -9.02 -10.32
N LEU A 87 17.19 -9.74 -10.93
CA LEU A 87 17.40 -11.15 -11.29
C LEU A 87 18.44 -11.30 -12.39
N SER A 88 18.41 -10.43 -13.41
CA SER A 88 19.43 -10.33 -14.44
C SER A 88 20.81 -10.03 -13.84
N ASP A 89 20.91 -9.10 -12.90
CA ASP A 89 22.17 -8.82 -12.18
C ASP A 89 22.65 -10.01 -11.34
N LEU A 90 21.75 -10.71 -10.63
CA LEU A 90 22.09 -11.92 -9.87
C LEU A 90 22.56 -13.05 -10.78
N PHE A 91 21.88 -13.30 -11.91
CA PHE A 91 22.32 -14.27 -12.91
C PHE A 91 23.64 -13.85 -13.56
N SER A 92 23.87 -12.57 -13.78
CA SER A 92 25.13 -12.06 -14.31
C SER A 92 26.32 -12.22 -13.34
N VAL A 93 26.08 -12.24 -12.03
CA VAL A 93 27.10 -12.55 -11.00
C VAL A 93 27.33 -14.06 -10.86
N LEU A 94 26.28 -14.88 -11.07
CA LEU A 94 26.37 -16.33 -10.99
C LEU A 94 26.93 -16.97 -12.27
N ASP A 95 26.82 -16.30 -13.42
CA ASP A 95 27.42 -16.71 -14.71
C ASP A 95 28.88 -16.21 -14.87
N VAL A 96 29.58 -16.05 -13.75
CA VAL A 96 31.03 -15.80 -13.72
C VAL A 96 31.75 -17.15 -13.79
N ASN A 97 32.21 -17.49 -14.98
CA ASN A 97 33.39 -18.33 -15.21
C ASN A 97 34.66 -17.59 -14.75
#